data_AF-A0A956R5F1-F1
#
_entry.id   AF-A0A956R5F1-F1
#
_cell.length_a   1.000
_cell.length_b   1.000
_cell.length_c   1.000
_cell.angle_alpha   90.00
_cell.angle_beta   90.00
_cell.angle_gamma   90.00
#
_symmetry.space_group_name_H-M   'P 1'
#
loop_
_entity.id
_entity.type
_entity.pdbx_description
1 polymer ?
#
loop_
_entity_poly.entity_id
_entity_poly.type
_entity_poly.pdbx_seq_one_letter_code
_entity_poly.pdbx_strand_id
1 'polypeptide(L)'
;MIKLDITTRLLLVAGLGLSAAACDTEDDGRPGLEDLDDDERLSGSALVDRANAIKAAHAGHAVIFNPVIFAGIAGAETGLAHCYAEYAWGGCPGQFTSPDCGGGVILAGGADGTCEQGGLGMYQFDEGTQTQTRNHWLYQGKWPPQAPVTRDVVSLSGNVQASIDFVLYKAWISSYTPAFADYQAMYDWINGIRPINGDPNFELWLGFLAHNYNGWSWGTAGWANAKEKYRSNTLSLYGDLGGEAFWYGDGGGPPPGGGGNPPPAACAPEGGTWCGGNGVDGDPSILYQCKGGALVVEEVCASGCYAAPSGEPDACNQPNAANDTCSCANGKYHNGDDIPAESTYCGMRVCGMDGNVYECRSSNAWEQTGLTCGSGACSCPNGAHLDGTPIPTQHTECHVEVCGGGNTWYTCESGGWQAVSGSYCTMGGGGAPPPPAGSSCVGSCGGNAGSCWCDGLCAQYGDCCADKVAACG
;
A
#
# COMPACT_ATOMS: atom_id res chain seq x y z
N MET A 1 -25.04 -23.21 -5.91
CA MET A 1 -26.44 -23.70 -6.07
C MET A 1 -27.33 -22.52 -5.70
N ILE A 2 -28.07 -21.84 -6.58
CA ILE A 2 -28.96 -22.28 -7.66
C ILE A 2 -28.80 -21.32 -8.87
N LYS A 3 -28.80 -21.89 -10.08
CA LYS A 3 -28.89 -21.22 -11.38
C LYS A 3 -30.28 -20.60 -11.58
N LEU A 4 -30.38 -19.52 -12.37
CA LEU A 4 -31.33 -19.52 -13.49
C LEU A 4 -30.82 -18.67 -14.65
N ASP A 5 -31.08 -19.18 -15.85
CA ASP A 5 -30.37 -19.03 -17.11
C ASP A 5 -31.44 -18.87 -18.20
N ILE A 6 -31.05 -18.36 -19.38
CA ILE A 6 -31.71 -18.53 -20.71
C ILE A 6 -33.08 -17.82 -20.91
N THR A 7 -33.45 -17.14 -22.02
CA THR A 7 -32.85 -16.64 -23.28
C THR A 7 -34.01 -15.95 -24.08
N THR A 8 -33.68 -15.27 -25.20
CA THR A 8 -34.34 -15.41 -26.54
C THR A 8 -35.38 -14.35 -27.00
N ARG A 9 -34.89 -13.48 -27.92
CA ARG A 9 -35.45 -13.03 -29.24
C ARG A 9 -36.54 -11.91 -29.26
N LEU A 10 -36.64 -10.98 -30.24
CA LEU A 10 -36.12 -10.85 -31.62
C LEU A 10 -36.42 -9.44 -32.24
N LEU A 11 -35.56 -9.01 -33.19
CA LEU A 11 -35.72 -8.10 -34.38
C LEU A 11 -36.07 -6.60 -34.21
N LEU A 12 -35.20 -5.64 -34.64
CA LEU A 12 -34.93 -5.09 -36.02
C LEU A 12 -36.17 -4.32 -36.58
N VAL A 13 -36.18 -3.04 -37.05
CA VAL A 13 -35.23 -2.22 -37.84
C VAL A 13 -35.73 -0.76 -38.00
N ALA A 14 -34.74 0.15 -38.11
CA ALA A 14 -34.65 1.44 -38.83
C ALA A 14 -35.53 2.66 -38.50
N GLY A 15 -34.80 3.77 -38.28
CA GLY A 15 -35.24 5.14 -38.55
C GLY A 15 -34.11 6.13 -38.27
N LEU A 16 -33.24 6.36 -39.25
CA LEU A 16 -32.14 7.33 -39.20
C LEU A 16 -32.65 8.76 -39.01
N GLY A 17 -32.15 9.43 -37.98
CA GLY A 17 -32.17 10.89 -37.85
C GLY A 17 -30.93 11.34 -37.09
N LEU A 18 -29.91 11.82 -37.81
CA LEU A 18 -28.79 12.53 -37.19
C LEU A 18 -29.31 13.86 -36.63
N SER A 19 -29.18 14.05 -35.32
CA SER A 19 -29.05 15.36 -34.69
C SER A 19 -28.10 15.20 -33.50
N ALA A 20 -27.07 16.04 -33.49
CA ALA A 20 -26.06 16.08 -32.45
C ALA A 20 -26.62 16.73 -31.17
N ALA A 21 -26.03 16.33 -30.04
CA ALA A 21 -26.02 17.01 -28.75
C ALA A 21 -27.35 17.11 -27.98
N ALA A 22 -27.56 16.11 -27.10
CA ALA A 22 -27.93 16.27 -25.69
C ALA A 22 -27.99 14.87 -25.09
N CYS A 23 -26.98 14.45 -24.34
CA CYS A 23 -27.21 13.42 -23.34
C CYS A 23 -27.95 14.13 -22.22
N ASP A 24 -29.27 13.99 -22.22
CA ASP A 24 -30.14 14.37 -21.11
C ASP A 24 -29.54 13.81 -19.82
N THR A 25 -29.28 14.70 -18.88
CA THR A 25 -29.15 14.38 -17.47
C THR A 25 -30.50 13.81 -17.04
N GLU A 26 -30.55 12.53 -16.70
CA GLU A 26 -31.57 12.02 -15.79
C GLU A 26 -31.28 12.64 -14.41
N ASP A 27 -31.72 13.89 -14.27
CA ASP A 27 -32.04 14.52 -13.00
C ASP A 27 -33.25 13.77 -12.46
N ASP A 28 -33.04 12.85 -11.52
CA ASP A 28 -34.10 12.04 -10.93
C ASP A 28 -34.92 12.83 -9.90
N GLY A 29 -34.68 14.13 -9.74
CA GLY A 29 -35.54 15.05 -9.00
C GLY A 29 -35.77 14.63 -7.54
N ARG A 30 -34.93 13.75 -7.00
CA ARG A 30 -34.87 13.44 -5.58
C ARG A 30 -33.82 14.39 -5.01
N PRO A 31 -34.08 15.06 -3.88
CA PRO A 31 -33.00 15.77 -3.21
C PRO A 31 -31.96 14.72 -2.84
N GLY A 32 -30.86 14.68 -3.60
CA GLY A 32 -29.63 14.11 -3.07
C GLY A 32 -29.32 14.87 -1.78
N LEU A 33 -28.66 14.20 -0.84
CA LEU A 33 -27.99 14.82 0.30
C LEU A 33 -26.83 15.73 -0.18
N GLU A 34 -27.11 16.61 -1.13
CA GLU A 34 -26.18 17.46 -1.86
C GLU A 34 -26.00 18.84 -1.21
N ASP A 35 -26.86 19.23 -0.28
CA ASP A 35 -26.65 20.43 0.54
C ASP A 35 -27.08 20.11 1.99
N LEU A 36 -26.17 19.56 2.81
CA LEU A 36 -26.33 19.76 4.26
C LEU A 36 -26.03 21.25 4.48
N ASP A 37 -27.06 22.08 4.56
CA ASP A 37 -26.90 23.47 5.00
C ASP A 37 -26.27 23.47 6.40
N ASP A 38 -25.55 24.54 6.78
CA ASP A 38 -24.90 24.67 8.10
C ASP A 38 -25.88 24.43 9.28
N ASP A 39 -27.18 24.54 9.04
CA ASP A 39 -28.28 24.31 9.98
C ASP A 39 -28.58 22.81 10.25
N GLU A 40 -28.06 21.88 9.45
CA GLU A 40 -28.28 20.43 9.60
C GLU A 40 -27.16 19.73 10.37
N ARG A 41 -26.02 20.41 10.57
CA ARG A 41 -24.89 19.94 11.37
C ARG A 41 -25.15 20.12 12.86
N LEU A 42 -24.58 19.24 13.69
CA LEU A 42 -24.44 19.56 15.11
C LEU A 42 -23.79 20.95 15.27
N SER A 43 -24.31 21.74 16.20
CA SER A 43 -23.85 23.10 16.43
C SER A 43 -23.58 23.38 17.91
N GLY A 44 -22.90 24.50 18.19
CA GLY A 44 -22.58 24.92 19.55
C GLY A 44 -21.77 23.87 20.33
N SER A 45 -22.16 23.62 21.59
CA SER A 45 -21.44 22.68 22.46
C SER A 45 -21.53 21.23 21.98
N ALA A 46 -22.64 20.83 21.35
CA ALA A 46 -22.81 19.45 20.86
C ALA A 46 -21.78 19.11 19.77
N LEU A 47 -21.45 20.08 18.90
CA LEU A 47 -20.39 19.92 17.90
C LEU A 47 -19.03 19.69 18.55
N VAL A 48 -18.68 20.50 19.54
CA VAL A 48 -17.41 20.41 20.27
C VAL A 48 -17.30 19.08 21.02
N ASP A 49 -18.36 18.66 21.70
CA ASP A 49 -18.43 17.41 22.44
C ASP A 49 -18.24 16.21 21.49
N ARG A 50 -18.91 16.23 20.34
CA ARG A 50 -18.79 15.20 19.31
C ARG A 50 -17.39 15.13 18.73
N ALA A 51 -16.78 16.26 18.39
CA ALA A 51 -15.42 16.32 17.88
C ALA A 51 -14.40 15.79 18.92
N ASN A 52 -14.57 16.14 20.20
CA ASN A 52 -13.75 15.60 21.28
C ASN A 52 -13.94 14.09 21.47
N ALA A 53 -15.14 13.56 21.28
CA ALA A 53 -15.39 12.13 21.32
C ALA A 53 -14.72 11.40 20.14
N ILE A 54 -14.71 11.98 18.93
CA ILE A 54 -13.95 11.45 17.78
C ILE A 54 -12.46 11.43 18.10
N LYS A 55 -11.91 12.50 18.68
CA LYS A 55 -10.50 12.56 19.12
C LYS A 55 -10.18 11.50 20.17
N ALA A 56 -11.03 11.34 21.18
CA ALA A 56 -10.87 10.34 22.22
C ALA A 56 -10.91 8.91 21.67
N ALA A 57 -11.83 8.64 20.74
CA ALA A 57 -11.88 7.36 20.05
C ALA A 57 -10.60 7.12 19.23
N HIS A 58 -10.08 8.12 18.50
CA HIS A 58 -8.81 7.98 17.76
C HIS A 58 -7.62 7.74 18.68
N ALA A 59 -7.56 8.38 19.85
CA ALA A 59 -6.51 8.11 20.84
C ALA A 59 -6.49 6.66 21.34
N GLY A 60 -7.61 5.94 21.23
CA GLY A 60 -7.71 4.50 21.49
C GLY A 60 -7.29 3.61 20.32
N HIS A 61 -7.03 4.17 19.13
CA HIS A 61 -6.56 3.42 17.95
C HIS A 61 -5.02 3.38 17.93
N ALA A 62 -4.44 2.19 17.81
CA ALA A 62 -2.99 2.01 17.99
C ALA A 62 -2.11 2.70 16.93
N VAL A 63 -2.64 2.96 15.73
CA VAL A 63 -1.84 3.42 14.58
C VAL A 63 -2.39 4.65 13.84
N ILE A 64 -3.63 5.07 14.09
CA ILE A 64 -4.26 6.21 13.40
C ILE A 64 -4.66 7.25 14.43
N PHE A 65 -4.09 8.45 14.29
CA PHE A 65 -4.22 9.55 15.24
C PHE A 65 -4.54 10.89 14.56
N ASN A 66 -5.13 10.85 13.35
CA ASN A 66 -5.56 12.04 12.61
C ASN A 66 -7.09 12.19 12.61
N PRO A 67 -7.69 12.72 13.70
CA PRO A 67 -9.13 12.70 13.90
C PRO A 67 -9.92 13.61 12.96
N VAL A 68 -9.33 14.69 12.42
CA VAL A 68 -10.08 15.70 11.66
C VAL A 68 -10.54 15.19 10.30
N ILE A 69 -9.72 14.42 9.58
CA ILE A 69 -10.09 13.88 8.26
C ILE A 69 -11.21 12.82 8.37
N PHE A 70 -11.31 12.14 9.51
CA PHE A 70 -12.42 11.24 9.83
C PHE A 70 -13.65 11.99 10.37
N ALA A 71 -13.47 13.11 11.08
CA ALA A 71 -14.58 13.99 11.42
C ALA A 71 -15.20 14.60 10.15
N GLY A 72 -14.39 14.87 9.12
CA GLY A 72 -14.83 15.29 7.80
C GLY A 72 -15.78 14.30 7.11
N ILE A 73 -15.49 12.98 7.21
CA ILE A 73 -16.40 11.95 6.71
C ILE A 73 -17.73 12.02 7.48
N ALA A 74 -17.69 11.99 8.82
CA ALA A 74 -18.93 12.05 9.63
C ALA A 74 -19.73 13.34 9.41
N GLY A 75 -19.06 14.47 9.16
CA GLY A 75 -19.70 15.72 8.78
C GLY A 75 -20.44 15.60 7.46
N ALA A 76 -19.81 15.03 6.44
CA ALA A 76 -20.44 14.82 5.14
C ALA A 76 -21.59 13.80 5.18
N GLU A 77 -21.50 12.75 6.00
CA GLU A 77 -22.54 11.73 6.07
C GLU A 77 -23.78 12.21 6.84
N THR A 78 -23.61 12.85 8.01
CA THR A 78 -24.73 13.15 8.93
C THR A 78 -24.60 14.47 9.68
N GLY A 79 -23.66 15.35 9.32
CA GLY A 79 -23.39 16.54 10.12
C GLY A 79 -22.87 16.19 11.53
N LEU A 80 -22.18 15.06 11.66
CA LEU A 80 -21.72 14.42 12.90
C LEU A 80 -22.83 13.93 13.85
N ALA A 81 -24.08 13.87 13.42
CA ALA A 81 -25.14 13.26 14.21
C ALA A 81 -24.93 11.75 14.29
N HIS A 82 -24.87 11.21 15.51
CA HIS A 82 -24.83 9.77 15.76
C HIS A 82 -26.17 9.26 16.28
N CYS A 83 -26.88 10.11 17.02
CA CYS A 83 -28.16 9.80 17.62
C CYS A 83 -29.30 10.28 16.74
N TYR A 84 -30.38 9.51 16.67
CA TYR A 84 -31.54 9.91 15.89
C TYR A 84 -32.11 11.28 16.31
N ALA A 85 -32.11 11.57 17.62
CA ALA A 85 -32.60 12.83 18.16
C ALA A 85 -31.74 14.05 17.77
N GLU A 86 -30.51 13.84 17.29
CA GLU A 86 -29.60 14.89 16.86
C GLU A 86 -29.82 15.29 15.39
N TYR A 87 -30.53 14.46 14.61
CA TYR A 87 -30.66 14.62 13.17
C TYR A 87 -32.10 14.93 12.78
N ALA A 88 -32.38 16.21 12.53
CA ALA A 88 -33.75 16.71 12.34
C ALA A 88 -34.33 16.46 10.92
N TRP A 89 -33.52 15.98 9.97
CA TRP A 89 -33.79 16.08 8.53
C TRP A 89 -34.07 14.75 7.82
N GLY A 90 -34.92 13.91 8.42
CA GLY A 90 -35.45 12.72 7.72
C GLY A 90 -34.57 11.47 7.78
N GLY A 91 -33.67 11.41 8.76
CA GLY A 91 -33.06 10.14 9.17
C GLY A 91 -34.11 9.15 9.69
N CYS A 92 -33.72 7.89 9.79
CA CYS A 92 -34.55 6.83 10.35
C CYS A 92 -34.18 6.57 11.82
N PRO A 93 -35.15 6.23 12.68
CA PRO A 93 -34.84 5.72 14.01
C PRO A 93 -34.15 4.36 13.88
N GLY A 94 -32.97 4.23 14.47
CA GLY A 94 -32.28 2.95 14.56
C GLY A 94 -33.05 1.94 15.41
N GLN A 95 -32.84 0.65 15.13
CA GLN A 95 -33.40 -0.48 15.88
C GLN A 95 -32.73 -0.68 17.24
N PHE A 96 -31.55 -0.07 17.45
CA PHE A 96 -30.73 -0.26 18.62
C PHE A 96 -30.64 1.00 19.47
N THR A 97 -30.82 0.85 20.78
CA THR A 97 -30.46 1.89 21.74
C THR A 97 -28.95 2.04 21.79
N SER A 98 -28.48 3.28 21.77
CA SER A 98 -27.05 3.58 21.89
C SER A 98 -26.75 4.09 23.30
N PRO A 99 -25.65 3.62 23.93
CA PRO A 99 -25.24 4.13 25.23
C PRO A 99 -24.91 5.63 25.19
N ASP A 100 -24.53 6.14 24.01
CA ASP A 100 -24.12 7.53 23.79
C ASP A 100 -25.30 8.46 23.45
N CYS A 101 -26.52 7.92 23.35
CA CYS A 101 -27.71 8.67 22.95
C CYS A 101 -28.69 8.95 24.10
N GLY A 102 -28.22 8.88 25.36
CA GLY A 102 -29.03 9.25 26.53
C GLY A 102 -30.30 8.42 26.70
N GLY A 103 -30.28 7.15 26.28
CA GLY A 103 -31.45 6.26 26.26
C GLY A 103 -32.25 6.28 24.95
N GLY A 104 -31.86 7.13 24.00
CA GLY A 104 -32.35 7.13 22.63
C GLY A 104 -31.69 6.07 21.73
N VAL A 105 -32.17 6.02 20.49
CA VAL A 105 -31.66 5.12 19.45
C VAL A 105 -30.58 5.77 18.61
N ILE A 106 -29.69 4.95 18.04
CA ILE A 106 -28.74 5.38 17.02
C ILE A 106 -29.48 5.91 15.78
N LEU A 107 -28.86 6.86 15.07
CA LEU A 107 -29.31 7.30 13.75
C LEU A 107 -29.16 6.16 12.73
N ALA A 108 -30.18 5.98 11.89
CA ALA A 108 -30.11 5.13 10.72
C ALA A 108 -30.36 5.93 9.44
N GLY A 109 -29.76 5.49 8.34
CA GLY A 109 -30.02 6.02 7.00
C GLY A 109 -31.42 5.65 6.50
N GLY A 110 -32.00 6.50 5.65
CA GLY A 110 -33.29 6.25 4.99
C GLY A 110 -33.19 6.10 3.46
N ALA A 111 -31.99 6.18 2.89
CA ALA A 111 -31.80 6.23 1.44
C ALA A 111 -32.07 4.88 0.75
N ASP A 112 -31.82 3.76 1.44
CA ASP A 112 -31.86 2.41 0.88
C ASP A 112 -33.27 1.77 0.88
N GLY A 113 -34.30 2.52 1.26
CA GLY A 113 -35.69 2.08 1.24
C GLY A 113 -36.39 2.25 2.58
N THR A 114 -36.68 1.14 3.27
CA THR A 114 -37.36 1.20 4.59
C THR A 114 -36.36 1.57 5.69
N CYS A 115 -36.85 2.09 6.82
CA CYS A 115 -36.02 2.32 8.00
C CYS A 115 -35.44 1.05 8.64
N GLU A 116 -35.62 -0.15 8.06
CA GLU A 116 -34.91 -1.36 8.48
C GLU A 116 -33.59 -1.55 7.73
N GLN A 117 -33.41 -0.83 6.62
CA GLN A 117 -32.26 -0.88 5.73
C GLN A 117 -31.45 0.40 5.83
N GLY A 118 -30.15 0.31 5.58
CA GLY A 118 -29.27 1.45 5.43
C GLY A 118 -28.31 1.71 6.59
N GLY A 119 -27.57 2.81 6.40
CA GLY A 119 -26.39 3.14 7.19
C GLY A 119 -26.63 3.33 8.69
N LEU A 120 -25.70 2.92 9.56
CA LEU A 120 -25.78 3.14 11.02
C LEU A 120 -24.79 4.19 11.53
N GLY A 121 -25.31 5.13 12.33
CA GLY A 121 -24.53 6.14 13.05
C GLY A 121 -23.91 7.19 12.14
N MET A 122 -23.02 7.99 12.70
CA MET A 122 -22.50 9.17 12.00
C MET A 122 -21.63 8.87 10.76
N TYR A 123 -21.16 7.63 10.60
CA TYR A 123 -20.45 7.18 9.40
C TYR A 123 -21.34 6.42 8.42
N GLN A 124 -22.62 6.19 8.75
CA GLN A 124 -23.60 5.59 7.84
C GLN A 124 -23.16 4.23 7.24
N PHE A 125 -22.53 3.34 8.03
CA PHE A 125 -22.14 2.00 7.53
C PHE A 125 -23.34 1.17 7.13
N ASP A 126 -23.32 0.61 5.93
CA ASP A 126 -24.40 -0.23 5.40
C ASP A 126 -23.88 -1.57 4.87
N GLU A 127 -24.51 -2.65 5.34
CA GLU A 127 -24.32 -4.03 4.87
C GLU A 127 -25.70 -4.70 4.61
N GLY A 128 -26.73 -3.90 4.32
CA GLY A 128 -28.10 -4.30 4.04
C GLY A 128 -29.09 -3.84 5.11
N THR A 129 -29.45 -4.72 6.03
CA THR A 129 -30.29 -4.37 7.20
C THR A 129 -29.44 -3.87 8.35
N GLN A 130 -30.00 -3.04 9.23
CA GLN A 130 -29.30 -2.56 10.42
C GLN A 130 -28.70 -3.70 11.27
N THR A 131 -29.40 -4.84 11.37
CA THR A 131 -28.89 -6.03 12.08
C THR A 131 -27.71 -6.66 11.35
N GLN A 132 -27.74 -6.74 10.02
CA GLN A 132 -26.61 -7.22 9.22
C GLN A 132 -25.39 -6.31 9.38
N THR A 133 -25.59 -4.99 9.28
CA THR A 133 -24.55 -3.99 9.53
C THR A 133 -23.91 -4.18 10.90
N ARG A 134 -24.72 -4.23 11.97
CA ARG A 134 -24.18 -4.40 13.33
C ARG A 134 -23.41 -5.71 13.47
N ASN A 135 -23.95 -6.81 12.97
CA ASN A 135 -23.30 -8.13 13.05
C ASN A 135 -22.00 -8.18 12.24
N HIS A 136 -21.95 -7.54 11.07
CA HIS A 136 -20.74 -7.46 10.27
C HIS A 136 -19.61 -6.85 11.08
N TRP A 137 -19.85 -5.69 11.70
CA TRP A 137 -18.82 -4.99 12.48
C TRP A 137 -18.50 -5.64 13.82
N LEU A 138 -19.43 -6.38 14.42
CA LEU A 138 -19.16 -7.15 15.65
C LEU A 138 -18.25 -8.36 15.41
N TYR A 139 -18.35 -9.01 14.24
CA TYR A 139 -17.77 -10.34 14.03
C TYR A 139 -16.77 -10.45 12.87
N GLN A 140 -16.76 -9.51 11.93
CA GLN A 140 -16.05 -9.63 10.65
C GLN A 140 -15.19 -8.41 10.31
N GLY A 141 -14.82 -7.59 11.32
CA GLY A 141 -14.13 -6.30 11.14
C GLY A 141 -13.09 -6.27 10.00
N LYS A 142 -12.99 -5.14 9.31
CA LYS A 142 -12.29 -5.05 8.01
C LYS A 142 -10.76 -4.94 8.12
N TRP A 143 -10.21 -4.60 9.28
CA TRP A 143 -8.77 -4.33 9.44
C TRP A 143 -8.25 -4.62 10.87
N PRO A 144 -7.02 -5.15 11.03
CA PRO A 144 -6.12 -5.63 9.98
C PRO A 144 -6.62 -6.96 9.35
N PRO A 145 -6.22 -7.30 8.11
CA PRO A 145 -6.83 -8.40 7.34
C PRO A 145 -6.69 -9.79 7.96
N GLN A 146 -5.84 -9.95 8.98
CA GLN A 146 -5.56 -11.21 9.66
C GLN A 146 -6.03 -11.27 11.12
N ALA A 147 -6.70 -10.23 11.64
CA ALA A 147 -7.23 -10.23 13.00
C ALA A 147 -8.68 -9.73 13.01
N PRO A 148 -9.67 -10.57 13.36
CA PRO A 148 -11.04 -10.08 13.54
C PRO A 148 -11.07 -9.10 14.72
N VAL A 149 -11.42 -7.85 14.45
CA VAL A 149 -11.62 -6.82 15.47
C VAL A 149 -13.11 -6.57 15.64
N THR A 150 -13.59 -6.64 16.88
CA THR A 150 -15.00 -6.37 17.21
C THR A 150 -15.24 -4.88 17.37
N ARG A 151 -16.13 -4.32 16.55
CA ARG A 151 -16.59 -2.93 16.65
C ARG A 151 -18.11 -2.92 16.84
N ASP A 152 -18.60 -2.45 17.99
CA ASP A 152 -20.04 -2.19 18.13
C ASP A 152 -20.36 -0.81 17.56
N VAL A 153 -20.72 -0.77 16.28
CA VAL A 153 -21.08 0.45 15.54
C VAL A 153 -22.30 1.18 16.11
N VAL A 154 -23.04 0.58 17.05
CA VAL A 154 -24.11 1.24 17.79
C VAL A 154 -23.56 2.25 18.81
N SER A 155 -22.38 1.98 19.38
CA SER A 155 -21.68 2.94 20.24
C SER A 155 -20.94 3.97 19.38
N LEU A 156 -20.81 5.18 19.90
CA LEU A 156 -20.05 6.26 19.26
C LEU A 156 -18.60 5.84 19.01
N SER A 157 -17.92 5.34 20.05
CA SER A 157 -16.52 4.91 19.93
C SER A 157 -16.36 3.76 18.93
N GLY A 158 -17.30 2.80 18.90
CA GLY A 158 -17.27 1.69 17.95
C GLY A 158 -17.55 2.15 16.52
N ASN A 159 -18.44 3.13 16.31
CA ASN A 159 -18.71 3.74 15.02
C ASN A 159 -17.46 4.45 14.46
N VAL A 160 -16.74 5.22 15.29
CA VAL A 160 -15.44 5.83 14.90
C VAL A 160 -14.39 4.77 14.58
N GLN A 161 -14.26 3.75 15.42
CA GLN A 161 -13.23 2.74 15.23
C GLN A 161 -13.49 1.89 13.98
N ALA A 162 -14.76 1.60 13.67
CA ALA A 162 -15.15 0.96 12.41
C ALA A 162 -14.81 1.82 11.18
N SER A 163 -14.91 3.16 11.27
CA SER A 163 -14.53 4.04 10.14
C SER A 163 -13.05 4.04 9.87
N ILE A 164 -12.23 4.00 10.92
CA ILE A 164 -10.80 3.81 10.80
C ILE A 164 -10.50 2.50 10.09
N ASP A 165 -11.05 1.38 10.57
CA ASP A 165 -10.81 0.06 9.98
C ASP A 165 -11.29 -0.01 8.50
N PHE A 166 -12.44 0.58 8.19
CA PHE A 166 -12.99 0.65 6.83
C PHE A 166 -12.04 1.39 5.88
N VAL A 167 -11.60 2.59 6.29
CA VAL A 167 -10.71 3.43 5.50
C VAL A 167 -9.36 2.74 5.29
N LEU A 168 -8.78 2.14 6.34
CA LEU A 168 -7.51 1.42 6.23
C LEU A 168 -7.58 0.27 5.23
N TYR A 169 -8.64 -0.54 5.30
CA TYR A 169 -8.87 -1.60 4.33
C TYR A 169 -9.00 -1.04 2.90
N LYS A 170 -9.80 0.00 2.71
CA LYS A 170 -10.03 0.60 1.40
C LYS A 170 -8.79 1.27 0.84
N ALA A 171 -8.02 1.99 1.65
CA ALA A 171 -6.79 2.63 1.24
C ALA A 171 -5.73 1.58 0.84
N TRP A 172 -5.63 0.47 1.56
CA TRP A 172 -4.67 -0.58 1.22
C TRP A 172 -4.93 -1.23 -0.14
N ILE A 173 -6.20 -1.46 -0.49
CA ILE A 173 -6.57 -2.17 -1.73
C ILE A 173 -6.88 -1.24 -2.90
N SER A 174 -6.91 0.07 -2.69
CA SER A 174 -7.31 1.01 -3.74
C SER A 174 -6.15 1.29 -4.69
N SER A 175 -6.43 1.29 -5.98
CA SER A 175 -5.50 1.81 -6.99
C SER A 175 -5.47 3.35 -7.05
N TYR A 176 -6.30 4.01 -6.24
CA TYR A 176 -6.46 5.49 -6.22
C TYR A 176 -5.79 6.14 -5.02
N THR A 177 -5.11 5.35 -4.19
CA THR A 177 -4.18 5.80 -3.16
C THR A 177 -2.74 5.54 -3.63
N PRO A 178 -1.73 6.11 -2.97
CA PRO A 178 -0.34 5.77 -3.26
C PRO A 178 -0.10 4.26 -3.14
N ALA A 179 0.84 3.74 -3.91
CA ALA A 179 1.33 2.40 -3.71
C ALA A 179 2.16 2.38 -2.41
N PHE A 180 1.64 1.74 -1.37
CA PHE A 180 2.31 1.66 -0.08
C PHE A 180 3.25 0.45 -0.05
N ALA A 181 4.47 0.65 0.42
CA ALA A 181 5.45 -0.43 0.58
C ALA A 181 5.03 -1.42 1.68
N ASP A 182 4.39 -0.92 2.72
CA ASP A 182 3.84 -1.68 3.84
C ASP A 182 2.68 -0.92 4.52
N TYR A 183 2.10 -1.52 5.55
CA TYR A 183 1.01 -0.88 6.31
C TYR A 183 1.46 0.39 7.03
N GLN A 184 2.72 0.47 7.48
CA GLN A 184 3.22 1.63 8.22
C GLN A 184 3.28 2.86 7.32
N ALA A 185 3.74 2.71 6.07
CA ALA A 185 3.74 3.78 5.08
C ALA A 185 2.31 4.31 4.81
N MET A 186 1.30 3.44 4.77
CA MET A 186 -0.10 3.85 4.66
C MET A 186 -0.58 4.62 5.89
N TYR A 187 -0.24 4.14 7.10
CA TYR A 187 -0.60 4.83 8.34
C TYR A 187 0.04 6.20 8.41
N ASP A 188 1.31 6.32 8.04
CA ASP A 188 2.05 7.58 8.03
C ASP A 188 1.45 8.58 7.02
N TRP A 189 1.06 8.10 5.83
CA TRP A 189 0.33 8.92 4.87
C TRP A 189 -0.98 9.46 5.46
N ILE A 190 -1.84 8.60 6.01
CA ILE A 190 -3.13 9.00 6.60
C ILE A 190 -2.92 9.98 7.76
N ASN A 191 -1.93 9.73 8.63
CA ASN A 191 -1.62 10.57 9.77
C ASN A 191 -1.00 11.92 9.38
N GLY A 192 -0.34 11.98 8.23
CA GLY A 192 0.30 13.16 7.68
C GLY A 192 -0.66 14.13 6.98
N ILE A 193 -1.87 13.69 6.58
CA ILE A 193 -2.82 14.56 5.87
C ILE A 193 -3.22 15.73 6.78
N ARG A 194 -3.15 16.95 6.23
CA ARG A 194 -3.69 18.17 6.86
C ARG A 194 -4.78 18.76 5.98
N PRO A 195 -5.87 19.30 6.54
CA PRO A 195 -7.00 19.81 5.78
C PRO A 195 -6.70 21.19 5.20
N ILE A 196 -5.85 21.22 4.16
CA ILE A 196 -5.42 22.44 3.47
C ILE A 196 -5.89 22.35 2.03
N ASN A 197 -6.62 23.37 1.58
CA ASN A 197 -7.13 23.39 0.22
C ASN A 197 -5.97 23.37 -0.80
N GLY A 198 -6.01 22.44 -1.76
CA GLY A 198 -4.95 22.27 -2.75
C GLY A 198 -3.73 21.47 -2.27
N ASP A 199 -3.69 21.03 -1.00
CA ASP A 199 -2.64 20.10 -0.55
C ASP A 199 -2.78 18.75 -1.26
N PRO A 200 -1.73 18.22 -1.91
CA PRO A 200 -1.84 17.01 -2.73
C PRO A 200 -2.36 15.78 -1.98
N ASN A 201 -1.98 15.60 -0.71
CA ASN A 201 -2.42 14.45 0.08
C ASN A 201 -3.88 14.60 0.51
N PHE A 202 -4.28 15.82 0.88
CA PHE A 202 -5.69 16.10 1.16
C PHE A 202 -6.57 15.98 -0.09
N GLU A 203 -6.13 16.48 -1.24
CA GLU A 203 -6.83 16.34 -2.52
C GLU A 203 -7.02 14.88 -2.93
N LEU A 204 -5.97 14.07 -2.75
CA LEU A 204 -5.99 12.64 -3.05
C LEU A 204 -6.90 11.89 -2.09
N TRP A 205 -6.84 12.20 -0.80
CA TRP A 205 -7.75 11.67 0.22
C TRP A 205 -9.22 11.92 -0.11
N LEU A 206 -9.57 13.15 -0.48
CA LEU A 206 -10.95 13.50 -0.84
C LEU A 206 -11.42 12.73 -2.09
N GLY A 207 -10.55 12.59 -3.09
CA GLY A 207 -10.84 11.80 -4.30
C GLY A 207 -10.99 10.31 -4.02
N PHE A 208 -10.15 9.78 -3.13
CA PHE A 208 -10.22 8.42 -2.60
C PHE A 208 -11.56 8.18 -1.91
N LEU A 209 -12.01 9.06 -1.01
CA LEU A 209 -13.30 8.91 -0.34
C LEU A 209 -14.48 8.92 -1.32
N ALA A 210 -14.52 9.88 -2.24
CA ALA A 210 -15.57 9.95 -3.26
C ALA A 210 -15.68 8.65 -4.07
N HIS A 211 -14.56 7.97 -4.34
CA HIS A 211 -14.55 6.69 -5.04
C HIS A 211 -14.85 5.50 -4.14
N ASN A 212 -14.10 5.32 -3.05
CA ASN A 212 -14.09 4.10 -2.26
C ASN A 212 -15.17 4.06 -1.18
N TYR A 213 -15.68 5.22 -0.77
CA TYR A 213 -16.76 5.38 0.22
C TYR A 213 -18.12 5.44 -0.48
N ASN A 214 -18.29 6.32 -1.49
CA ASN A 214 -19.58 6.48 -2.18
C ASN A 214 -19.73 5.64 -3.46
N GLY A 215 -18.64 5.11 -4.02
CA GLY A 215 -18.69 4.28 -5.23
C GLY A 215 -18.62 5.05 -6.55
N TRP A 216 -18.36 6.36 -6.55
CA TRP A 216 -18.32 7.15 -7.79
C TRP A 216 -17.07 6.89 -8.62
N SER A 217 -17.23 6.71 -9.93
CA SER A 217 -16.08 6.62 -10.85
C SER A 217 -15.31 7.94 -10.92
N TRP A 218 -13.99 7.86 -10.93
CA TRP A 218 -13.11 9.02 -10.96
C TRP A 218 -13.40 9.95 -12.15
N GLY A 219 -13.42 11.27 -11.90
CA GLY A 219 -13.63 12.29 -12.93
C GLY A 219 -15.08 12.47 -13.39
N THR A 220 -16.04 11.73 -12.83
CA THR A 220 -17.48 11.97 -13.04
C THR A 220 -17.97 13.19 -12.25
N ALA A 221 -19.13 13.74 -12.63
CA ALA A 221 -19.76 14.83 -11.90
C ALA A 221 -20.10 14.43 -10.46
N GLY A 222 -20.66 13.23 -10.25
CA GLY A 222 -20.93 12.71 -8.91
C GLY A 222 -19.67 12.55 -8.04
N TRP A 223 -18.55 12.13 -8.64
CA TRP A 223 -17.26 12.10 -7.95
C TRP A 223 -16.79 13.51 -7.56
N ALA A 224 -16.92 14.49 -8.45
CA ALA A 224 -16.52 15.87 -8.16
C ALA A 224 -17.39 16.50 -7.04
N ASN A 225 -18.70 16.27 -7.08
CA ASN A 225 -19.64 16.73 -6.04
C ASN A 225 -19.32 16.07 -4.68
N ALA A 226 -19.15 14.75 -4.65
CA ALA A 226 -18.79 14.03 -3.43
C ALA A 226 -17.44 14.49 -2.85
N LYS A 227 -16.44 14.70 -3.72
CA LYS A 227 -15.14 15.23 -3.33
C LYS A 227 -15.27 16.61 -2.67
N GLU A 228 -16.04 17.51 -3.26
CA GLU A 228 -16.27 18.84 -2.71
C GLU A 228 -17.06 18.81 -1.40
N LYS A 229 -18.04 17.91 -1.29
CA LYS A 229 -18.79 17.68 -0.06
C LYS A 229 -17.89 17.27 1.11
N TYR A 230 -16.96 16.33 0.90
CA TYR A 230 -15.98 15.97 1.95
C TYR A 230 -15.03 17.13 2.26
N ARG A 231 -14.63 17.90 1.24
CA ARG A 231 -13.76 19.07 1.44
C ARG A 231 -14.42 20.10 2.33
N SER A 232 -15.61 20.57 1.95
CA SER A 232 -16.31 21.65 2.63
C SER A 232 -16.57 21.30 4.10
N ASN A 233 -17.03 20.08 4.36
CA ASN A 233 -17.26 19.57 5.72
C ASN A 233 -15.97 19.49 6.54
N THR A 234 -14.89 18.96 5.97
CA THR A 234 -13.60 18.86 6.70
C THR A 234 -13.03 20.24 7.00
N LEU A 235 -13.03 21.16 6.02
CA LEU A 235 -12.48 22.51 6.19
C LEU A 235 -13.31 23.35 7.16
N SER A 236 -14.64 23.25 7.09
CA SER A 236 -15.55 23.92 8.02
C SER A 236 -15.30 23.46 9.46
N LEU A 237 -15.25 22.14 9.71
CA LEU A 237 -14.94 21.59 11.04
C LEU A 237 -13.55 21.96 11.54
N TYR A 238 -12.56 21.98 10.65
CA TYR A 238 -11.21 22.41 10.99
C TYR A 238 -11.22 23.89 11.41
N GLY A 239 -11.81 24.78 10.62
CA GLY A 239 -11.86 26.21 10.91
C GLY A 239 -12.67 26.55 12.16
N ASP A 240 -13.90 26.07 12.24
CA ASP A 240 -14.88 26.44 13.29
C ASP A 240 -14.44 26.07 14.70
N LEU A 241 -13.68 24.97 14.82
CA LEU A 241 -13.25 24.46 16.11
C LEU A 241 -11.87 24.98 16.53
N GLY A 242 -11.23 25.84 15.73
CA GLY A 242 -9.94 26.45 16.09
C GLY A 242 -8.71 25.78 15.46
N GLY A 243 -8.90 25.03 14.39
CA GLY A 243 -7.85 24.52 13.52
C GLY A 243 -6.84 23.64 14.24
N GLU A 244 -5.56 23.91 13.97
CA GLU A 244 -4.43 23.11 14.45
C GLU A 244 -4.45 22.92 15.97
N ALA A 245 -4.72 24.01 16.71
CA ALA A 245 -4.70 24.01 18.17
C ALA A 245 -5.76 23.07 18.75
N PHE A 246 -6.95 23.04 18.17
CA PHE A 246 -8.01 22.16 18.65
C PHE A 246 -7.78 20.71 18.23
N TRP A 247 -7.44 20.46 16.97
CA TRP A 247 -7.37 19.10 16.44
C TRP A 247 -6.10 18.35 16.84
N TYR A 248 -4.99 19.08 17.05
CA TYR A 248 -3.66 18.47 17.31
C TYR A 248 -2.98 18.96 18.60
N GLY A 249 -3.46 20.03 19.25
CA GLY A 249 -2.95 20.54 20.54
C GLY A 249 -1.73 21.47 20.44
N ASP A 250 -1.33 22.06 21.58
CA ASP A 250 -0.20 23.04 21.70
C ASP A 250 1.18 22.44 21.43
N GLY A 251 1.29 21.11 21.42
CA GLY A 251 2.49 20.37 21.04
C GLY A 251 2.51 19.96 19.57
N GLY A 252 1.58 20.48 18.75
CA GLY A 252 1.36 20.23 17.32
C GLY A 252 2.12 19.01 16.79
N GLY A 253 1.42 17.88 16.61
CA GLY A 253 1.91 16.84 15.70
C GLY A 253 2.43 17.52 14.42
N PRO A 254 3.54 17.04 13.84
CA PRO A 254 4.45 17.83 13.00
C PRO A 254 3.67 18.78 12.08
N PRO A 255 4.09 20.06 12.04
CA PRO A 255 3.27 21.15 11.54
C PRO A 255 2.77 20.86 10.12
N PRO A 256 1.67 21.50 9.69
CA PRO A 256 1.25 21.39 8.31
C PRO A 256 2.37 21.93 7.42
N GLY A 257 2.99 21.03 6.67
CA GLY A 257 3.76 21.39 5.48
C GLY A 257 2.77 21.98 4.48
N GLY A 258 2.47 23.27 4.64
CA GLY A 258 1.56 23.98 3.76
C GLY A 258 2.11 23.94 2.34
N GLY A 259 1.41 23.23 1.46
CA GLY A 259 1.10 23.66 0.10
C GLY A 259 2.22 24.38 -0.67
N GLY A 260 3.38 23.75 -0.74
CA GLY A 260 4.11 23.66 -1.98
C GLY A 260 4.36 22.17 -2.18
N ASN A 261 4.44 21.68 -3.42
CA ASN A 261 5.30 20.52 -3.65
C ASN A 261 6.57 20.73 -2.80
N PRO A 262 7.09 19.72 -2.07
CA PRO A 262 8.34 19.94 -1.37
C PRO A 262 9.30 20.56 -2.41
N PRO A 263 10.02 21.66 -2.08
CA PRO A 263 11.15 22.02 -2.93
C PRO A 263 11.93 20.71 -3.06
N PRO A 264 12.26 20.25 -4.29
CA PRO A 264 12.88 18.95 -4.48
C PRO A 264 13.98 18.89 -3.43
N ALA A 265 13.91 17.91 -2.50
CA ALA A 265 14.79 17.86 -1.34
C ALA A 265 16.15 18.35 -1.79
N ALA A 266 16.55 19.56 -1.34
CA ALA A 266 17.60 20.31 -2.00
C ALA A 266 18.84 19.44 -1.97
N CYS A 267 19.10 18.80 -3.11
CA CYS A 267 20.10 17.77 -3.16
C CYS A 267 21.43 18.49 -3.01
N ALA A 268 22.31 17.94 -2.19
CA ALA A 268 23.60 18.52 -1.93
C ALA A 268 24.57 17.40 -1.55
N PRO A 269 25.76 17.31 -2.15
CA PRO A 269 26.41 18.34 -2.97
C PRO A 269 25.96 18.39 -4.45
N GLU A 270 26.21 19.53 -5.10
CA GLU A 270 26.05 19.69 -6.56
C GLU A 270 26.85 18.61 -7.31
N GLY A 271 26.19 17.92 -8.25
CA GLY A 271 26.77 16.80 -9.01
C GLY A 271 26.72 15.44 -8.31
N GLY A 272 26.33 15.37 -7.03
CA GLY A 272 26.14 14.11 -6.30
C GLY A 272 24.91 13.33 -6.78
N THR A 273 24.93 12.00 -6.63
CA THR A 273 23.84 11.10 -7.03
C THR A 273 23.11 10.51 -5.83
N TRP A 274 21.79 10.29 -6.01
CA TRP A 274 20.83 9.92 -4.97
C TRP A 274 19.79 8.95 -5.51
N CYS A 275 19.43 7.93 -4.75
CA CYS A 275 18.28 7.09 -4.99
C CYS A 275 17.00 7.76 -4.48
N GLY A 276 15.90 7.63 -5.23
CA GLY A 276 14.62 8.16 -4.78
C GLY A 276 14.21 7.56 -3.43
N GLY A 277 13.78 8.40 -2.49
CA GLY A 277 13.42 7.96 -1.14
C GLY A 277 14.62 7.74 -0.19
N ASN A 278 15.87 7.91 -0.64
CA ASN A 278 17.06 7.91 0.22
C ASN A 278 17.56 9.33 0.50
N GLY A 279 17.01 9.97 1.53
CA GLY A 279 17.39 11.34 1.91
C GLY A 279 16.97 12.43 0.91
N VAL A 280 16.39 12.04 -0.24
CA VAL A 280 15.81 12.91 -1.27
C VAL A 280 14.51 12.32 -1.82
N ASP A 281 13.63 13.15 -2.40
CA ASP A 281 12.36 12.69 -2.98
C ASP A 281 12.54 11.98 -4.33
N GLY A 282 11.75 10.95 -4.64
CA GLY A 282 11.79 10.27 -5.94
C GLY A 282 11.46 8.78 -5.86
N ASP A 283 11.48 8.11 -7.01
CA ASP A 283 11.26 6.66 -7.11
C ASP A 283 12.51 5.89 -6.62
N PRO A 284 12.40 4.96 -5.65
CA PRO A 284 13.53 4.15 -5.16
C PRO A 284 14.18 3.24 -6.19
N SER A 285 13.60 3.12 -7.38
CA SER A 285 14.18 2.44 -8.53
C SER A 285 14.88 3.37 -9.52
N ILE A 286 14.98 4.67 -9.24
CA ILE A 286 15.60 5.66 -10.12
C ILE A 286 16.78 6.33 -9.41
N LEU A 287 17.91 6.43 -10.11
CA LEU A 287 19.07 7.22 -9.70
C LEU A 287 18.91 8.64 -10.23
N TYR A 288 19.01 9.60 -9.32
CA TYR A 288 18.92 11.02 -9.58
C TYR A 288 20.29 11.67 -9.39
N GLN A 289 20.64 12.64 -10.23
CA GLN A 289 21.80 13.50 -10.03
C GLN A 289 21.35 14.89 -9.59
N CYS A 290 22.08 15.48 -8.65
CA CYS A 290 21.82 16.84 -8.21
C CYS A 290 22.37 17.89 -9.18
N LYS A 291 21.49 18.75 -9.72
CA LYS A 291 21.84 19.87 -10.60
C LYS A 291 21.11 21.14 -10.17
N GLY A 292 21.83 22.16 -9.77
CA GLY A 292 21.28 23.43 -9.28
C GLY A 292 20.40 23.27 -8.04
N GLY A 293 20.70 22.29 -7.17
CA GLY A 293 19.88 21.94 -6.01
C GLY A 293 18.58 21.20 -6.33
N ALA A 294 18.41 20.70 -7.56
CA ALA A 294 17.26 19.90 -7.97
C ALA A 294 17.70 18.50 -8.45
N LEU A 295 16.89 17.49 -8.15
CA LEU A 295 17.09 16.12 -8.63
C LEU A 295 16.71 16.03 -10.10
N VAL A 296 17.67 15.63 -10.93
CA VAL A 296 17.46 15.31 -12.35
C VAL A 296 17.63 13.81 -12.50
N VAL A 297 16.69 13.13 -13.15
CA VAL A 297 16.83 11.69 -13.46
C VAL A 297 18.13 11.48 -14.23
N GLU A 298 19.03 10.70 -13.64
CA GLU A 298 20.28 10.26 -14.29
C GLU A 298 20.02 8.94 -15.01
N GLU A 299 19.43 7.96 -14.31
CA GLU A 299 19.17 6.62 -14.83
C GLU A 299 17.99 5.96 -14.10
N VAL A 300 17.16 5.19 -14.82
CA VAL A 300 16.17 4.28 -14.21
C VAL A 300 16.86 2.93 -13.98
N CYS A 301 17.00 2.53 -12.72
CA CYS A 301 17.77 1.36 -12.33
C CYS A 301 16.97 0.07 -12.52
N ALA A 302 17.37 -0.73 -13.50
CA ALA A 302 16.71 -2.00 -13.84
C ALA A 302 16.65 -3.01 -12.67
N SER A 303 17.49 -2.86 -11.64
CA SER A 303 17.55 -3.75 -10.47
C SER A 303 17.40 -2.99 -9.14
N GLY A 304 16.74 -1.83 -9.18
CA GLY A 304 16.58 -0.95 -8.02
C GLY A 304 17.80 -0.05 -7.80
N CYS A 305 17.65 0.97 -6.97
CA CYS A 305 18.72 1.92 -6.69
C CYS A 305 19.37 1.63 -5.32
N TYR A 306 20.70 1.71 -5.24
CA TYR A 306 21.51 1.51 -4.03
C TYR A 306 21.76 2.83 -3.29
N ALA A 307 21.17 2.93 -2.10
CA ALA A 307 21.43 3.98 -1.12
C ALA A 307 22.79 3.76 -0.43
N ALA A 308 23.81 4.51 -0.83
CA ALA A 308 25.14 4.44 -0.25
C ALA A 308 25.19 5.06 1.15
N PRO A 309 26.18 4.69 2.00
CA PRO A 309 26.37 5.31 3.30
C PRO A 309 26.60 6.83 3.20
N SER A 310 26.21 7.57 4.25
CA SER A 310 26.33 9.02 4.29
C SER A 310 27.74 9.50 3.96
N GLY A 311 27.88 10.25 2.87
CA GLY A 311 29.17 10.78 2.37
C GLY A 311 29.62 10.19 1.04
N GLU A 312 29.03 9.08 0.59
CA GLU A 312 29.28 8.45 -0.72
C GLU A 312 28.10 8.67 -1.67
N PRO A 313 28.31 8.76 -3.00
CA PRO A 313 27.24 8.89 -3.98
C PRO A 313 26.45 7.58 -4.13
N ASP A 314 25.13 7.69 -4.23
CA ASP A 314 24.25 6.56 -4.55
C ASP A 314 24.50 6.08 -5.99
N ALA A 315 24.11 4.85 -6.28
CA ALA A 315 24.27 4.26 -7.61
C ALA A 315 23.07 3.36 -7.95
N CYS A 316 22.82 3.11 -9.23
CA CYS A 316 21.94 2.01 -9.58
C CYS A 316 22.53 0.70 -9.06
N ASN A 317 21.71 -0.14 -8.43
CA ASN A 317 22.09 -1.53 -8.25
C ASN A 317 22.45 -2.03 -9.64
N GLN A 318 23.69 -2.46 -9.78
CA GLN A 318 24.04 -3.26 -10.93
C GLN A 318 23.08 -4.46 -10.92
N PRO A 319 22.63 -4.95 -12.09
CA PRO A 319 21.90 -6.20 -12.19
C PRO A 319 22.81 -7.35 -11.74
N ASN A 320 23.00 -7.44 -10.43
CA ASN A 320 23.68 -8.51 -9.75
C ASN A 320 22.61 -9.56 -9.63
N ALA A 321 22.59 -10.44 -10.63
CA ALA A 321 21.56 -11.41 -10.93
C ALA A 321 21.44 -12.53 -9.87
N ALA A 322 21.30 -12.17 -8.60
CA ALA A 322 21.11 -13.13 -7.53
C ALA A 322 19.85 -13.98 -7.71
N ASN A 323 18.88 -13.53 -8.51
CA ASN A 323 17.63 -14.24 -8.79
C ASN A 323 17.74 -15.28 -9.91
N ASP A 324 18.87 -15.37 -10.62
CA ASP A 324 19.10 -16.34 -11.69
C ASP A 324 20.22 -17.34 -11.31
N THR A 325 20.09 -18.59 -11.72
CA THR A 325 21.14 -19.61 -11.56
C THR A 325 22.16 -19.47 -12.70
N CYS A 326 23.40 -19.06 -12.39
CA CYS A 326 24.50 -19.05 -13.36
C CYS A 326 25.49 -20.18 -13.10
N SER A 327 26.06 -20.75 -14.16
CA SER A 327 27.14 -21.75 -14.09
C SER A 327 28.37 -21.26 -14.85
N CYS A 328 29.13 -20.36 -14.21
CA CYS A 328 30.33 -19.76 -14.77
C CYS A 328 31.54 -20.71 -14.66
N ALA A 329 31.83 -21.40 -15.76
CA ALA A 329 32.95 -22.34 -15.84
C ALA A 329 34.33 -21.65 -15.88
N ASN A 330 35.37 -22.43 -15.55
CA ASN A 330 36.78 -22.03 -15.61
C ASN A 330 37.18 -20.84 -14.71
N GLY A 331 36.39 -20.56 -13.67
CA GLY A 331 36.76 -19.57 -12.65
C GLY A 331 37.94 -20.06 -11.81
N LYS A 332 38.80 -19.14 -11.37
CA LYS A 332 39.89 -19.42 -10.45
C LYS A 332 39.94 -18.40 -9.32
N TYR A 333 40.21 -18.87 -8.11
CA TYR A 333 40.56 -18.02 -6.98
C TYR A 333 41.95 -17.42 -7.16
N HIS A 334 42.27 -16.40 -6.35
CA HIS A 334 43.54 -15.68 -6.41
C HIS A 334 44.75 -16.59 -6.21
N ASN A 335 44.62 -17.61 -5.35
CA ASN A 335 45.65 -18.60 -5.09
C ASN A 335 45.84 -19.65 -6.21
N GLY A 336 45.00 -19.61 -7.26
CA GLY A 336 45.06 -20.48 -8.43
C GLY A 336 44.15 -21.71 -8.42
N ASP A 337 43.47 -21.96 -7.29
CA ASP A 337 42.51 -23.06 -7.17
C ASP A 337 41.28 -22.83 -8.07
N ASP A 338 40.73 -23.91 -8.62
CA ASP A 338 39.54 -23.86 -9.48
C ASP A 338 38.26 -23.60 -8.68
N ILE A 339 37.36 -22.82 -9.27
CA ILE A 339 36.00 -22.61 -8.78
C ILE A 339 35.07 -23.59 -9.52
N PRO A 340 34.44 -24.56 -8.82
CA PRO A 340 33.50 -25.48 -9.44
C PRO A 340 32.31 -24.71 -10.05
N ALA A 341 32.00 -24.95 -11.32
CA ALA A 341 30.95 -24.22 -12.04
C ALA A 341 29.56 -24.42 -11.40
N GLU A 342 29.35 -25.57 -10.76
CA GLU A 342 28.14 -25.92 -10.01
C GLU A 342 27.98 -25.13 -8.70
N SER A 343 29.06 -24.55 -8.18
CA SER A 343 29.05 -23.70 -6.97
C SER A 343 28.87 -22.21 -7.28
N THR A 344 28.79 -21.87 -8.57
CA THR A 344 28.62 -20.49 -9.03
C THR A 344 27.14 -20.12 -9.15
N TYR A 345 26.88 -18.82 -9.12
CA TYR A 345 25.56 -18.21 -9.26
C TYR A 345 25.77 -16.77 -9.70
N CYS A 346 24.75 -16.13 -10.30
CA CYS A 346 25.00 -14.82 -10.86
C CYS A 346 25.16 -13.78 -9.74
N GLY A 347 26.05 -12.81 -9.97
CA GLY A 347 26.47 -11.84 -8.96
C GLY A 347 27.57 -12.35 -8.03
N MET A 348 27.95 -13.63 -8.07
CA MET A 348 29.11 -14.14 -7.30
C MET A 348 30.37 -13.39 -7.73
N ARG A 349 31.12 -12.81 -6.77
CA ARG A 349 32.38 -12.13 -7.04
C ARG A 349 33.58 -12.82 -6.42
N VAL A 350 34.64 -12.95 -7.20
CA VAL A 350 35.89 -13.59 -6.78
C VAL A 350 37.09 -12.76 -7.17
N CYS A 351 38.16 -12.90 -6.39
CA CYS A 351 39.45 -12.36 -6.75
C CYS A 351 40.18 -13.33 -7.70
N GLY A 352 40.49 -12.87 -8.92
CA GLY A 352 41.26 -13.63 -9.91
C GLY A 352 42.77 -13.63 -9.61
N MET A 353 43.50 -14.57 -10.21
CA MET A 353 44.97 -14.71 -10.05
C MET A 353 45.76 -13.47 -10.48
N ASP A 354 45.18 -12.65 -11.35
CA ASP A 354 45.78 -11.41 -11.87
C ASP A 354 45.53 -10.19 -10.96
N GLY A 355 44.87 -10.41 -9.81
CA GLY A 355 44.55 -9.35 -8.84
C GLY A 355 43.35 -8.50 -9.26
N ASN A 356 42.53 -8.96 -10.20
CA ASN A 356 41.29 -8.30 -10.60
C ASN A 356 40.06 -9.04 -10.05
N VAL A 357 39.01 -8.30 -9.71
CA VAL A 357 37.75 -8.89 -9.26
C VAL A 357 36.86 -9.22 -10.46
N TYR A 358 36.38 -10.46 -10.50
CA TYR A 358 35.48 -10.97 -11.52
C TYR A 358 34.12 -11.28 -10.93
N GLU A 359 33.07 -11.02 -11.70
CA GLU A 359 31.68 -11.34 -11.36
C GLU A 359 31.13 -12.38 -12.33
N CYS A 360 30.45 -13.40 -11.81
CA CYS A 360 29.69 -14.34 -12.63
C CYS A 360 28.39 -13.68 -13.09
N ARG A 361 28.21 -13.43 -14.39
CA ARG A 361 27.01 -12.76 -14.92
C ARG A 361 26.02 -13.73 -15.56
N SER A 362 24.81 -13.24 -15.84
CA SER A 362 23.71 -13.95 -16.52
C SER A 362 24.08 -14.57 -17.88
N SER A 363 25.22 -14.15 -18.46
CA SER A 363 25.86 -14.75 -19.64
C SER A 363 26.54 -16.11 -19.36
N ASN A 364 26.56 -16.60 -18.12
CA ASN A 364 27.36 -17.73 -17.64
C ASN A 364 28.86 -17.54 -17.85
N ALA A 365 29.32 -16.28 -17.80
CA ALA A 365 30.71 -15.91 -17.98
C ALA A 365 31.21 -15.04 -16.82
N TRP A 366 32.51 -15.17 -16.54
CA TRP A 366 33.24 -14.29 -15.63
C TRP A 366 33.57 -12.97 -16.32
N GLU A 367 33.08 -11.87 -15.78
CA GLU A 367 33.31 -10.53 -16.29
C GLU A 367 34.08 -9.70 -15.28
N GLN A 368 35.12 -9.00 -15.74
CA GLN A 368 35.93 -8.15 -14.87
C GLN A 368 35.12 -6.92 -14.44
N THR A 369 35.12 -6.63 -13.14
CA THR A 369 34.33 -5.53 -12.55
C THR A 369 35.05 -4.18 -12.55
N GLY A 370 36.35 -4.17 -12.85
CA GLY A 370 37.22 -2.99 -12.73
C GLY A 370 37.79 -2.77 -11.32
N LEU A 371 37.37 -3.56 -10.33
CA LEU A 371 37.96 -3.56 -8.99
C LEU A 371 39.21 -4.43 -8.95
N THR A 372 40.13 -4.10 -8.04
CA THR A 372 41.36 -4.86 -7.78
C THR A 372 41.31 -5.52 -6.41
N CYS A 373 42.05 -6.62 -6.25
CA CYS A 373 42.07 -7.45 -5.05
C CYS A 373 43.47 -8.06 -4.86
N GLY A 374 43.68 -8.81 -3.76
CA GLY A 374 44.96 -9.46 -3.45
C GLY A 374 46.05 -8.53 -2.86
N SER A 375 45.72 -7.26 -2.56
CA SER A 375 46.64 -6.28 -1.95
C SER A 375 46.41 -6.04 -0.45
N GLY A 376 45.42 -6.70 0.17
CA GLY A 376 45.00 -6.47 1.56
C GLY A 376 45.08 -7.72 2.44
N ALA A 377 44.99 -7.53 3.77
CA ALA A 377 45.07 -8.59 4.79
C ALA A 377 43.71 -9.29 5.06
N CYS A 378 42.79 -9.33 4.07
CA CYS A 378 41.48 -9.91 4.27
C CYS A 378 41.58 -11.44 4.25
N SER A 379 41.03 -12.07 5.29
CA SER A 379 40.96 -13.52 5.41
C SER A 379 39.70 -13.83 6.21
N CYS A 380 38.65 -14.25 5.51
CA CYS A 380 37.30 -14.35 6.05
C CYS A 380 36.91 -15.81 6.29
N PRO A 381 37.11 -16.36 7.51
CA PRO A 381 36.77 -17.74 7.80
C PRO A 381 35.25 -17.97 7.79
N ASN A 382 34.84 -19.22 7.67
CA ASN A 382 33.45 -19.66 7.70
C ASN A 382 32.56 -19.07 6.58
N GLY A 383 33.15 -18.70 5.44
CA GLY A 383 32.39 -18.43 4.23
C GLY A 383 31.77 -19.72 3.69
N ALA A 384 30.61 -19.62 3.07
CA ALA A 384 30.00 -20.69 2.29
C ALA A 384 29.32 -20.09 1.06
N HIS A 385 29.31 -20.87 -0.03
CA HIS A 385 28.47 -20.62 -1.18
C HIS A 385 26.99 -20.76 -0.80
N LEU A 386 26.11 -20.28 -1.69
CA LEU A 386 24.66 -20.29 -1.49
C LEU A 386 24.07 -21.71 -1.35
N ASP A 387 24.71 -22.72 -1.93
CA ASP A 387 24.36 -24.15 -1.78
C ASP A 387 24.85 -24.78 -0.45
N GLY A 388 25.50 -23.99 0.41
CA GLY A 388 26.07 -24.41 1.68
C GLY A 388 27.49 -25.00 1.56
N THR A 389 28.07 -25.06 0.37
CA THR A 389 29.45 -25.52 0.16
C THR A 389 30.42 -24.55 0.84
N PRO A 390 31.23 -24.99 1.82
CA PRO A 390 32.16 -24.09 2.51
C PRO A 390 33.22 -23.53 1.57
N ILE A 391 33.56 -22.25 1.74
CA ILE A 391 34.66 -21.58 1.06
C ILE A 391 35.88 -21.60 1.99
N PRO A 392 36.96 -22.30 1.64
CA PRO A 392 38.21 -22.27 2.39
C PRO A 392 38.73 -20.85 2.59
N THR A 393 39.25 -20.55 3.78
CA THR A 393 39.72 -19.19 4.14
C THR A 393 40.88 -18.68 3.27
N GLN A 394 41.59 -19.59 2.60
CA GLN A 394 42.64 -19.25 1.62
C GLN A 394 42.07 -18.79 0.26
N HIS A 395 40.76 -18.87 0.05
CA HIS A 395 40.05 -18.41 -1.15
C HIS A 395 39.34 -17.07 -0.94
N THR A 396 39.30 -16.58 0.31
CA THR A 396 38.57 -15.38 0.72
C THR A 396 39.52 -14.19 0.80
N GLU A 397 39.76 -13.56 -0.34
CA GLU A 397 40.52 -12.31 -0.46
C GLU A 397 39.60 -11.09 -0.33
N CYS A 398 40.18 -9.89 -0.21
CA CYS A 398 39.40 -8.66 -0.17
C CYS A 398 38.50 -8.54 -1.41
N HIS A 399 37.26 -8.11 -1.22
CA HIS A 399 36.23 -7.94 -2.27
C HIS A 399 35.68 -9.22 -2.89
N VAL A 400 35.93 -10.38 -2.27
CA VAL A 400 35.13 -11.59 -2.55
C VAL A 400 33.72 -11.39 -2.01
N GLU A 401 32.69 -11.62 -2.82
CA GLU A 401 31.28 -11.48 -2.44
C GLU A 401 30.50 -12.78 -2.62
N VAL A 402 29.79 -13.17 -1.57
CA VAL A 402 29.04 -14.43 -1.50
C VAL A 402 27.64 -14.21 -0.95
N CYS A 403 26.69 -15.04 -1.36
CA CYS A 403 25.33 -15.02 -0.80
C CYS A 403 25.28 -16.00 0.37
N GLY A 404 25.01 -15.50 1.58
CA GLY A 404 25.14 -16.25 2.82
C GLY A 404 23.83 -16.35 3.63
N GLY A 405 23.95 -16.88 4.85
CA GLY A 405 22.80 -17.11 5.75
C GLY A 405 21.94 -15.86 5.93
N GLY A 406 20.62 -16.02 5.70
CA GLY A 406 19.64 -14.93 5.76
C GLY A 406 19.36 -14.23 4.42
N ASN A 407 19.72 -14.82 3.28
CA ASN A 407 19.46 -14.26 1.94
C ASN A 407 20.12 -12.88 1.76
N THR A 408 21.31 -12.71 2.31
CA THR A 408 22.06 -11.44 2.33
C THR A 408 23.41 -11.65 1.66
N TRP A 409 23.88 -10.66 0.88
CA TRP A 409 25.24 -10.68 0.36
C TRP A 409 26.24 -10.33 1.46
N TYR A 410 27.38 -11.01 1.45
CA TYR A 410 28.50 -10.73 2.34
C TYR A 410 29.74 -10.47 1.49
N THR A 411 30.46 -9.41 1.83
CA THR A 411 31.74 -9.07 1.22
C THR A 411 32.86 -9.33 2.21
N CYS A 412 33.97 -9.90 1.73
CA CYS A 412 35.14 -10.15 2.55
C CYS A 412 35.97 -8.86 2.66
N GLU A 413 36.06 -8.32 3.87
CA GLU A 413 36.87 -7.14 4.20
C GLU A 413 37.92 -7.45 5.27
N SER A 414 38.73 -6.45 5.63
CA SER A 414 39.81 -6.59 6.61
C SER A 414 39.35 -7.03 8.01
N GLY A 415 38.06 -6.85 8.34
CA GLY A 415 37.43 -7.27 9.59
C GLY A 415 36.69 -8.62 9.52
N GLY A 416 36.74 -9.33 8.39
CA GLY A 416 35.95 -10.53 8.13
C GLY A 416 34.73 -10.25 7.25
N TRP A 417 33.80 -11.22 7.18
CA TRP A 417 32.57 -11.07 6.39
C TRP A 417 31.72 -9.91 6.90
N GLN A 418 31.54 -8.90 6.05
CA GLN A 418 30.62 -7.80 6.27
C GLN A 418 29.36 -8.04 5.47
N ALA A 419 28.20 -8.00 6.13
CA ALA A 419 26.92 -7.99 5.41
C ALA A 419 26.88 -6.72 4.55
N VAL A 420 26.62 -6.89 3.26
CA VAL A 420 26.34 -5.78 2.36
C VAL A 420 24.96 -5.28 2.74
N SER A 421 24.92 -4.14 3.44
CA SER A 421 23.67 -3.60 3.99
C SER A 421 22.66 -3.33 2.88
N GLY A 422 21.40 -3.76 3.06
CA GLY A 422 20.35 -3.60 2.06
C GLY A 422 20.44 -4.55 0.86
N SER A 423 21.39 -5.49 0.87
CA SER A 423 21.52 -6.49 -0.18
C SER A 423 20.60 -7.70 0.07
N TYR A 424 20.01 -8.21 -1.00
CA TYR A 424 19.19 -9.42 -0.96
C TYR A 424 19.64 -10.39 -2.05
N CYS A 425 19.70 -11.67 -1.71
CA CYS A 425 19.99 -12.73 -2.67
C CYS A 425 19.11 -13.94 -2.41
N THR A 426 18.48 -14.45 -3.46
CA THR A 426 17.62 -15.64 -3.41
C THR A 426 17.89 -16.55 -4.56
N MET A 427 18.05 -17.84 -4.30
CA MET A 427 18.01 -18.84 -5.38
C MET A 427 16.74 -18.66 -6.21
N GLY A 428 16.90 -18.40 -7.50
CA GLY A 428 15.86 -18.71 -8.47
C GLY A 428 15.53 -20.20 -8.37
N GLY A 429 14.37 -20.53 -7.83
CA GLY A 429 13.73 -21.83 -8.01
C GLY A 429 14.31 -23.02 -7.23
N GLY A 430 14.32 -22.96 -5.90
CA GLY A 430 14.12 -24.17 -5.10
C GLY A 430 12.65 -24.58 -5.16
N GLY A 431 12.22 -25.24 -6.24
CA GLY A 431 10.91 -25.86 -6.30
C GLY A 431 10.73 -26.76 -5.08
N ALA A 432 9.60 -26.63 -4.38
CA ALA A 432 9.11 -27.70 -3.52
C ALA A 432 9.17 -29.02 -4.32
N PRO A 433 9.48 -30.16 -3.69
CA PRO A 433 9.44 -31.44 -4.39
C PRO A 433 8.08 -31.56 -5.09
N PRO A 434 8.03 -32.00 -6.36
CA PRO A 434 6.78 -32.02 -7.12
C PRO A 434 5.71 -32.70 -6.27
N PRO A 435 4.51 -32.09 -6.16
CA PRO A 435 3.44 -32.69 -5.39
C PRO A 435 3.21 -34.13 -5.89
N PRO A 436 2.95 -35.09 -4.98
CA PRO A 436 2.82 -36.49 -5.35
C PRO A 436 1.81 -36.67 -6.49
N ALA A 437 2.08 -37.60 -7.39
CA ALA A 437 1.22 -37.93 -8.52
C ALA A 437 -0.25 -38.14 -8.07
N GLY A 438 -1.12 -37.16 -8.36
CA GLY A 438 -2.53 -37.22 -7.98
C GLY A 438 -3.32 -35.92 -8.12
N SER A 439 -2.67 -34.75 -7.97
CA SER A 439 -3.35 -33.46 -8.15
C SER A 439 -3.30 -32.97 -9.60
N SER A 440 -4.47 -32.64 -10.16
CA SER A 440 -4.67 -32.26 -11.56
C SER A 440 -5.67 -31.10 -11.66
N CYS A 441 -5.43 -30.18 -12.57
CA CYS A 441 -6.31 -29.05 -12.83
C CYS A 441 -7.57 -29.39 -13.62
N VAL A 442 -7.73 -30.64 -14.09
CA VAL A 442 -8.95 -31.10 -14.75
C VAL A 442 -10.14 -30.98 -13.78
N GLY A 443 -11.03 -30.01 -14.03
CA GLY A 443 -12.20 -29.73 -13.21
C GLY A 443 -11.97 -28.81 -12.00
N SER A 444 -10.76 -28.28 -11.83
CA SER A 444 -10.37 -27.44 -10.68
C SER A 444 -9.83 -26.05 -11.08
N CYS A 445 -10.04 -25.63 -12.33
CA CYS A 445 -9.54 -24.34 -12.85
C CYS A 445 -10.01 -23.15 -12.02
N GLY A 446 -9.09 -22.23 -11.70
CA GLY A 446 -9.35 -21.09 -10.84
C GLY A 446 -9.33 -21.38 -9.34
N GLY A 447 -8.97 -22.61 -8.92
CA GLY A 447 -8.94 -22.98 -7.51
C GLY A 447 -7.95 -24.09 -7.17
N ASN A 448 -8.11 -24.66 -5.98
CA ASN A 448 -7.23 -25.67 -5.41
C ASN A 448 -7.56 -27.08 -5.94
N ALA A 449 -6.55 -27.84 -6.36
CA ALA A 449 -6.66 -29.22 -6.85
C ALA A 449 -6.09 -30.26 -5.85
N GLY A 450 -6.17 -29.96 -4.56
CA GLY A 450 -5.59 -30.72 -3.46
C GLY A 450 -4.23 -30.17 -3.07
N SER A 451 -3.16 -30.74 -3.63
CA SER A 451 -1.77 -30.40 -3.28
C SER A 451 -1.12 -29.32 -4.15
N CYS A 452 -1.87 -28.75 -5.10
CA CYS A 452 -1.44 -27.68 -5.99
C CYS A 452 -2.62 -26.79 -6.41
N TRP A 453 -2.34 -25.63 -6.99
CA TRP A 453 -3.33 -24.63 -7.39
C TRP A 453 -3.41 -24.45 -8.90
N CYS A 454 -4.61 -24.09 -9.36
CA CYS A 454 -4.99 -23.93 -10.77
C CYS A 454 -5.49 -22.53 -11.09
N ASP A 455 -5.12 -21.54 -10.28
CA ASP A 455 -5.55 -20.15 -10.42
C ASP A 455 -4.48 -19.27 -11.09
N GLY A 456 -4.78 -17.97 -11.23
CA GLY A 456 -3.87 -16.99 -11.83
C GLY A 456 -2.64 -16.67 -11.00
N LEU A 457 -2.65 -17.01 -9.70
CA LEU A 457 -1.61 -16.64 -8.74
C LEU A 457 -0.63 -17.78 -8.48
N CYS A 458 -0.95 -19.02 -8.87
CA CYS A 458 -0.10 -20.18 -8.55
C CYS A 458 1.35 -20.06 -9.04
N ALA A 459 1.59 -19.31 -10.12
CA ALA A 459 2.93 -19.09 -10.65
C ALA A 459 3.76 -18.15 -9.76
N GLN A 460 3.10 -17.21 -9.10
CA GLN A 460 3.70 -16.30 -8.12
C GLN A 460 4.06 -17.04 -6.82
N TYR A 461 3.24 -18.00 -6.41
CA TYR A 461 3.45 -18.77 -5.19
C TYR A 461 4.25 -20.07 -5.40
N GLY A 462 4.53 -20.45 -6.64
CA GLY A 462 5.31 -21.65 -6.99
C GLY A 462 4.58 -22.96 -6.70
N ASP A 463 3.25 -22.95 -6.66
CA ASP A 463 2.40 -24.08 -6.28
C ASP A 463 1.44 -24.54 -7.39
N CYS A 464 1.72 -24.17 -8.65
CA CYS A 464 0.92 -24.61 -9.79
C CYS A 464 0.92 -26.13 -9.95
N CYS A 465 -0.25 -26.68 -10.32
CA CYS A 465 -0.29 -28.05 -10.81
C CYS A 465 0.44 -28.17 -12.14
N ALA A 466 1.08 -29.32 -12.37
CA ALA A 466 1.86 -29.57 -13.58
C ALA A 466 1.05 -29.47 -14.88
N ASP A 467 -0.26 -29.73 -14.83
CA ASP A 467 -1.18 -29.70 -15.97
C ASP A 467 -1.99 -28.40 -16.08
N LYS A 468 -1.71 -27.36 -15.28
CA LYS A 468 -2.47 -26.10 -15.25
C LYS A 468 -2.69 -25.50 -16.64
N VAL A 469 -1.62 -25.33 -17.42
CA VAL A 469 -1.67 -24.75 -18.77
C VAL A 469 -2.46 -25.64 -19.73
N ALA A 470 -2.30 -26.96 -19.62
CA ALA A 470 -2.99 -27.91 -20.48
C ALA A 470 -4.49 -28.04 -20.15
N ALA A 471 -4.88 -27.86 -18.88
CA ALA A 471 -6.24 -28.06 -18.39
C ALA A 471 -7.08 -26.77 -18.34
N CYS A 472 -6.47 -25.61 -18.10
CA CYS A 472 -7.17 -24.36 -17.80
C CYS A 472 -6.91 -23.20 -18.76
N GLY A 473 -5.93 -23.34 -19.67
CA GLY A 473 -5.49 -22.26 -20.57
C GLY A 473 -4.43 -21.41 -19.91
#